data_AF-A0A924YQ25-F1
#
_entry.id   AF-A0A924YQ25-F1
#
_cell.length_a   1.000
_cell.length_b   1.000
_cell.length_c   1.000
_cell.angle_alpha   90.00
_cell.angle_beta   90.00
_cell.angle_gamma   90.00
#
_symmetry.space_group_name_H-M   'P 1'
#
loop_
_entity.id
_entity.type
_entity.pdbx_description
1 polymer ?
#
loop_
_entity_poly.entity_id
_entity_poly.type
_entity_poly.pdbx_seq_one_letter_code
_entity_poly.pdbx_strand_id
1 'polypeptide(L)'
;MPLRTIWRPWKWASVVLSGGLLAGCSTSEKKLSYIGEADLEHYKDVVTSIDYPAVNQETPDEVSYSDEPRRIRNPRKEEIWNLGLEEAVHTALANNEIIRDNGQFLSPSNRLLTNPDFVQSVYDPALQDTSTLFGQNGVEAALSEFDATFTTNFLIGRSESISETNSFNNIQAGDTLESTAGDFRSSLSKIFADGSQASLQHNVLYQAFNNGSGTGAGGTRLFQSYFTNNPSATQNAGIPGLQFDYRKPLWAGGGTRFTRIAGPISRRPNLQATPQVNQGVVISRIRTDIAIADFESATQNLVKDVEDVYWELYLAYRRYDAELTARNSSLHTWRKVKA
;
A
#
# COMPACT_ATOMS: atom_id res chain seq x y z
N MET A 1 -78.08 -45.97 -10.56
CA MET A 1 -78.03 -45.91 -9.08
C MET A 1 -77.30 -47.16 -8.58
N PRO A 2 -76.37 -47.10 -7.60
CA PRO A 2 -75.64 -45.96 -7.04
C PRO A 2 -74.10 -46.06 -7.20
N LEU A 3 -73.44 -44.95 -6.82
CA LEU A 3 -72.00 -44.69 -6.81
C LEU A 3 -71.20 -45.53 -5.80
N ARG A 4 -69.88 -45.65 -6.02
CA ARG A 4 -68.87 -45.34 -4.98
C ARG A 4 -67.49 -45.03 -5.60
N THR A 5 -66.90 -43.95 -5.10
CA THR A 5 -65.63 -43.30 -5.44
C THR A 5 -64.50 -43.75 -4.49
N ILE A 6 -63.26 -43.23 -4.72
CA ILE A 6 -62.12 -43.03 -3.77
C ILE A 6 -61.09 -44.20 -3.73
N TRP A 7 -59.73 -44.06 -3.80
CA TRP A 7 -58.74 -42.95 -3.81
C TRP A 7 -57.32 -43.42 -4.27
N ARG A 8 -56.42 -42.45 -4.52
CA ARG A 8 -54.98 -42.51 -4.93
C ARG A 8 -54.01 -43.11 -3.88
N PRO A 9 -52.76 -43.41 -4.30
CA PRO A 9 -51.62 -42.74 -3.67
C PRO A 9 -50.59 -42.21 -4.68
N TRP A 10 -50.59 -40.89 -4.93
CA TRP A 10 -49.62 -40.20 -5.81
C TRP A 10 -49.05 -38.96 -5.10
N LYS A 11 -48.56 -39.14 -3.87
CA LYS A 11 -47.96 -38.06 -3.06
C LYS A 11 -46.49 -38.27 -2.68
N TRP A 12 -45.90 -39.43 -2.98
CA TRP A 12 -44.50 -39.71 -2.65
C TRP A 12 -43.52 -39.38 -3.79
N ALA A 13 -44.01 -39.34 -5.04
CA ALA A 13 -43.18 -39.05 -6.21
C ALA A 13 -42.78 -37.56 -6.35
N SER A 14 -43.55 -36.62 -5.77
CA SER A 14 -43.27 -35.19 -5.92
C SER A 14 -42.25 -34.62 -4.94
N VAL A 15 -41.97 -35.30 -3.83
CA VAL A 15 -41.04 -34.84 -2.79
C VAL A 15 -39.59 -35.24 -3.11
N VAL A 16 -39.38 -36.37 -3.80
CA VAL A 16 -38.02 -36.81 -4.21
C VAL A 16 -37.50 -35.97 -5.38
N LEU A 17 -38.37 -35.49 -6.26
CA LEU A 17 -37.98 -34.70 -7.43
C LEU A 17 -37.70 -33.23 -7.12
N SER A 18 -38.16 -32.72 -5.98
CA SER A 18 -37.91 -31.35 -5.51
C SER A 18 -36.67 -31.22 -4.62
N GLY A 19 -36.16 -32.32 -4.04
CA GLY A 19 -34.92 -32.33 -3.25
C GLY A 19 -33.63 -32.34 -4.08
N GLY A 20 -33.67 -32.76 -5.35
CA GLY A 20 -32.49 -32.89 -6.21
C GLY A 20 -32.05 -31.60 -6.92
N LEU A 21 -32.87 -30.54 -6.91
CA LEU A 21 -32.61 -29.31 -7.67
C LEU A 21 -31.90 -28.21 -6.85
N LEU A 22 -31.67 -28.41 -5.55
CA LEU A 22 -31.09 -27.39 -4.67
C LEU A 22 -29.65 -27.69 -4.21
N ALA A 23 -29.03 -28.77 -4.68
CA ALA A 23 -27.63 -29.06 -4.43
C ALA A 23 -26.91 -29.30 -5.76
N GLY A 24 -26.18 -28.29 -6.29
CA GLY A 24 -25.17 -28.58 -7.30
C GLY A 24 -24.75 -27.53 -8.32
N CYS A 25 -25.04 -26.24 -8.17
CA CYS A 25 -24.34 -25.18 -8.95
C CYS A 25 -23.30 -24.47 -8.07
N SER A 26 -22.33 -25.22 -7.55
CA SER A 26 -21.07 -24.70 -7.01
C SER A 26 -19.97 -25.77 -6.99
N THR A 27 -19.95 -26.66 -7.99
CA THR A 27 -18.79 -27.52 -8.21
C THR A 27 -17.70 -26.69 -8.90
N SER A 28 -16.88 -26.02 -8.08
CA SER A 28 -15.50 -25.72 -8.48
C SER A 28 -14.87 -27.03 -8.97
N GLU A 29 -14.30 -27.00 -10.18
CA GLU A 29 -13.74 -28.17 -10.86
C GLU A 29 -12.87 -28.98 -9.90
N LYS A 30 -13.27 -30.21 -9.60
CA LYS A 30 -12.41 -31.13 -8.87
C LYS A 30 -11.25 -31.53 -9.77
N LYS A 31 -10.11 -30.87 -9.59
CA LYS A 31 -8.83 -31.26 -10.21
C LYS A 31 -8.49 -32.67 -9.72
N LEU A 32 -8.50 -33.63 -10.64
CA LEU A 32 -8.09 -35.01 -10.40
C LEU A 32 -6.60 -35.04 -10.08
N SER A 33 -6.22 -35.44 -8.87
CA SER A 33 -4.85 -35.80 -8.55
C SER A 33 -4.69 -37.33 -8.64
N TYR A 34 -3.71 -37.76 -9.42
CA TYR A 34 -3.28 -39.15 -9.45
C TYR A 34 -1.97 -39.29 -8.68
N ILE A 35 -1.80 -40.44 -8.03
CA ILE A 35 -0.55 -40.85 -7.40
C ILE A 35 0.27 -41.55 -8.50
N GLY A 36 1.17 -40.81 -9.15
CA GLY A 36 2.00 -41.29 -10.26
C GLY A 36 2.79 -40.15 -10.93
N GLU A 37 3.81 -40.51 -11.71
CA GLU A 37 4.75 -39.55 -12.32
C GLU A 37 4.03 -38.64 -13.32
N ALA A 38 4.05 -37.34 -13.06
CA ALA A 38 3.22 -36.36 -13.77
C ALA A 38 3.69 -36.17 -15.23
N ASP A 39 2.78 -36.44 -16.16
CA ASP A 39 3.04 -36.31 -17.59
C ASP A 39 3.29 -34.84 -17.99
N LEU A 40 4.20 -34.59 -18.92
CA LEU A 40 4.66 -33.24 -19.31
C LEU A 40 3.50 -32.33 -19.80
N GLU A 41 2.43 -32.94 -20.30
CA GLU A 41 1.22 -32.25 -20.73
C GLU A 41 0.54 -31.48 -19.59
N HIS A 42 0.63 -31.95 -18.35
CA HIS A 42 0.09 -31.23 -17.18
C HIS A 42 0.74 -29.86 -17.00
N TYR A 43 2.06 -29.79 -17.14
CA TYR A 43 2.80 -28.53 -17.02
C TYR A 43 2.53 -27.61 -18.20
N LYS A 44 2.36 -28.16 -19.41
CA LYS A 44 1.97 -27.35 -20.57
C LYS A 44 0.59 -26.72 -20.36
N ASP A 45 -0.41 -27.50 -19.96
CA ASP A 45 -1.76 -27.00 -19.72
C ASP A 45 -1.81 -25.94 -18.62
N VAL A 46 -1.05 -26.13 -17.52
CA VAL A 46 -0.98 -25.13 -16.44
C VAL A 46 -0.24 -23.86 -16.87
N VAL A 47 0.77 -23.97 -17.75
CA VAL A 47 1.49 -22.80 -18.27
C VAL A 47 0.68 -22.08 -19.36
N THR A 48 -0.11 -22.81 -20.15
CA THR A 48 -0.94 -22.25 -21.22
C THR A 48 -2.35 -21.88 -20.77
N SER A 49 -2.75 -22.25 -19.55
CA SER A 49 -4.02 -21.81 -19.01
C SER A 49 -4.00 -20.30 -18.89
N ILE A 50 -4.89 -19.65 -19.62
CA ILE A 50 -5.12 -18.21 -19.50
C ILE A 50 -5.77 -18.03 -18.13
N ASP A 51 -4.98 -17.52 -17.17
CA ASP A 51 -5.51 -17.11 -15.89
C ASP A 51 -6.32 -15.84 -16.13
N TYR A 52 -7.63 -16.00 -16.30
CA TYR A 52 -8.53 -14.86 -16.30
C TYR A 52 -8.51 -14.31 -14.88
N PRO A 53 -8.05 -13.06 -14.66
CA PRO A 53 -8.07 -12.49 -13.33
C PRO A 53 -9.50 -12.62 -12.82
N ALA A 54 -9.69 -13.40 -11.75
CA ALA A 54 -10.99 -13.63 -11.12
C ALA A 54 -11.43 -12.37 -10.38
N VAL A 55 -11.53 -11.27 -11.13
CA VAL A 55 -12.04 -10.00 -10.68
C VAL A 55 -13.53 -10.04 -10.98
N ASN A 56 -14.24 -10.89 -10.24
CA ASN A 56 -15.61 -10.55 -9.90
C ASN A 56 -15.49 -9.47 -8.82
N GLN A 57 -15.07 -8.27 -9.23
CA GLN A 57 -15.35 -7.08 -8.45
C GLN A 57 -16.87 -7.05 -8.35
N GLU A 58 -17.40 -7.01 -7.13
CA GLU A 58 -18.81 -6.66 -6.95
C GLU A 58 -19.02 -5.40 -7.78
N THR A 59 -19.92 -5.49 -8.78
CA THR A 59 -20.33 -4.31 -9.51
C THR A 59 -20.67 -3.27 -8.46
N PRO A 60 -20.01 -2.10 -8.44
CA PRO A 60 -20.30 -1.08 -7.45
C PRO A 60 -21.81 -0.92 -7.35
N ASP A 61 -22.36 -0.82 -6.15
CA ASP A 61 -23.82 -0.76 -5.96
C ASP A 61 -24.46 0.31 -6.86
N GLU A 62 -23.74 1.41 -7.11
CA GLU A 62 -24.11 2.49 -8.04
C GLU A 62 -24.32 2.03 -9.49
N VAL A 63 -23.51 1.09 -9.98
CA VAL A 63 -23.59 0.55 -11.35
C VAL A 63 -24.65 -0.55 -11.44
N SER A 64 -24.91 -1.27 -10.35
CA SER A 64 -25.86 -2.39 -10.32
C SER A 64 -27.31 -1.95 -10.61
N TYR A 65 -27.65 -0.68 -10.37
CA TYR A 65 -28.98 -0.13 -10.65
C TYR A 65 -29.04 0.70 -11.94
N SER A 66 -28.00 0.68 -12.76
CA SER A 66 -27.98 1.44 -14.02
C SER A 66 -28.89 0.81 -15.09
N ASP A 67 -29.69 1.65 -15.74
CA ASP A 67 -30.49 1.27 -16.91
C ASP A 67 -29.58 0.99 -18.12
N GLU A 68 -30.06 0.17 -19.07
CA GLU A 68 -29.32 -0.13 -20.30
C GLU A 68 -29.01 1.14 -21.13
N PRO A 69 -27.80 1.30 -21.69
CA PRO A 69 -27.44 2.49 -22.46
C PRO A 69 -28.30 2.69 -23.71
N ARG A 70 -28.52 3.96 -24.08
CA ARG A 70 -29.33 4.34 -25.23
C ARG A 70 -28.79 3.75 -26.53
N ARG A 71 -29.63 2.99 -27.25
CA ARG A 71 -29.30 2.42 -28.58
C ARG A 71 -30.10 3.12 -29.67
N ILE A 72 -29.46 3.44 -30.80
CA ILE A 72 -30.14 3.98 -32.00
C ILE A 72 -31.27 3.04 -32.46
N ARG A 73 -31.10 1.73 -32.27
CA ARG A 73 -32.05 0.69 -32.65
C ARG A 73 -33.26 0.58 -31.72
N ASN A 74 -33.16 1.09 -30.49
CA ASN A 74 -34.24 1.09 -29.51
C ASN A 74 -34.40 2.50 -28.91
N PRO A 75 -35.00 3.44 -29.65
CA PRO A 75 -35.22 4.78 -29.15
C PRO A 75 -36.30 4.77 -28.06
N ARG A 76 -35.88 4.81 -26.79
CA ARG A 76 -36.77 5.03 -25.65
C ARG A 76 -37.16 6.52 -25.60
N LYS A 77 -38.44 6.81 -25.33
CA LYS A 77 -38.87 8.18 -24.96
C LYS A 77 -38.53 8.38 -23.50
N GLU A 78 -37.41 9.04 -23.25
CA GLU A 78 -37.03 9.49 -21.92
C GLU A 78 -37.72 10.80 -21.60
N GLU A 79 -37.94 11.02 -20.30
CA GLU A 79 -38.41 12.29 -19.79
C GLU A 79 -37.31 13.34 -19.95
N ILE A 80 -37.68 14.55 -20.36
CA ILE A 80 -36.72 15.65 -20.48
C ILE A 80 -36.38 16.09 -19.06
N TRP A 81 -35.12 15.87 -18.66
CA TRP A 81 -34.62 16.40 -17.41
C TRP A 81 -34.34 17.89 -17.56
N ASN A 82 -35.08 18.71 -16.81
CA ASN A 82 -34.81 20.13 -16.69
C ASN A 82 -33.68 20.35 -15.67
N LEU A 83 -32.45 20.11 -16.12
CA LEU A 83 -31.25 20.32 -15.31
C LEU A 83 -30.97 21.82 -15.16
N GLY A 84 -30.99 22.32 -13.92
CA GLY A 84 -30.52 23.68 -13.61
C GLY A 84 -28.99 23.75 -13.50
N LEU A 85 -28.41 24.95 -13.64
CA LEU A 85 -26.96 25.13 -13.49
C LEU A 85 -26.47 24.74 -12.08
N GLU A 86 -27.21 25.13 -11.03
CA GLU A 86 -26.88 24.77 -9.64
C GLU A 86 -26.88 23.25 -9.43
N GLU A 87 -27.89 22.56 -9.96
CA GLU A 87 -28.01 21.11 -9.88
C GLU A 87 -26.89 20.41 -10.67
N ALA A 88 -26.46 20.99 -11.81
CA ALA A 88 -25.34 20.49 -12.59
C ALA A 88 -24.02 20.59 -11.81
N VAL A 89 -23.75 21.74 -11.19
CA VAL A 89 -22.56 21.95 -10.35
C VAL A 89 -22.59 21.03 -9.13
N HIS A 90 -23.72 20.92 -8.44
CA HIS A 90 -23.86 20.03 -7.28
C HIS A 90 -23.62 18.57 -7.66
N THR A 91 -24.24 18.09 -8.74
CA THR A 91 -24.05 16.73 -9.25
C THR A 91 -22.61 16.48 -9.67
N ALA A 92 -21.94 17.48 -10.26
CA ALA A 92 -20.55 17.36 -10.66
C ALA A 92 -19.58 17.26 -9.47
N LEU A 93 -19.80 18.04 -8.41
CA LEU A 93 -18.96 18.00 -7.21
C LEU A 93 -19.23 16.75 -6.36
N ALA A 94 -20.47 16.26 -6.32
CA ALA A 94 -20.83 15.09 -5.51
C ALA A 94 -20.28 13.77 -6.08
N ASN A 95 -20.13 13.65 -7.41
CA ASN A 95 -19.83 12.38 -8.07
C ASN A 95 -18.42 12.29 -8.67
N ASN A 96 -17.62 13.36 -8.67
CA ASN A 96 -16.27 13.33 -9.23
C ASN A 96 -15.20 13.19 -8.14
N GLU A 97 -14.66 11.99 -7.97
CA GLU A 97 -13.47 11.74 -7.15
C GLU A 97 -12.16 12.13 -7.87
N ILE A 98 -12.19 12.06 -9.20
CA ILE A 98 -11.09 12.45 -10.09
C ILE A 98 -11.51 13.71 -10.83
N ILE A 99 -10.69 14.75 -10.74
CA ILE A 99 -10.95 16.04 -11.37
C ILE A 99 -10.66 15.91 -12.86
N ARG A 100 -11.71 16.07 -13.67
CA ARG A 100 -11.65 15.99 -15.14
C ARG A 100 -11.70 17.39 -15.71
N ASP A 101 -10.93 17.60 -16.77
CA ASP A 101 -10.94 18.82 -17.57
C ASP A 101 -11.79 18.59 -18.83
N ASN A 102 -12.62 19.56 -19.19
CA ASN A 102 -13.49 19.50 -20.37
C ASN A 102 -12.70 19.23 -21.66
N GLY A 103 -11.52 19.83 -21.82
CA GLY A 103 -10.67 19.66 -23.01
C GLY A 103 -10.14 18.24 -23.23
N GLN A 104 -10.29 17.36 -22.24
CA GLN A 104 -9.82 15.97 -22.28
C GLN A 104 -10.93 14.99 -22.69
N PHE A 105 -12.19 15.42 -22.72
CA PHE A 105 -13.32 14.58 -23.11
C PHE A 105 -13.25 14.21 -24.59
N LEU A 106 -13.23 12.90 -24.90
CA LEU A 106 -13.07 12.33 -26.25
C LEU A 106 -11.76 12.68 -27.00
N SER A 107 -10.80 13.33 -26.33
CA SER A 107 -9.51 13.64 -26.93
C SER A 107 -8.58 12.41 -26.95
N PRO A 108 -7.89 12.11 -28.07
CA PRO A 108 -6.86 11.07 -28.13
C PRO A 108 -5.69 11.33 -27.16
N SER A 109 -5.51 12.57 -26.71
CA SER A 109 -4.47 13.00 -25.78
C SER A 109 -4.99 13.15 -24.33
N ASN A 110 -6.05 12.44 -23.97
CA ASN A 110 -6.59 12.44 -22.61
C ASN A 110 -5.50 12.00 -21.60
N ARG A 111 -5.24 12.86 -20.61
CA ARG A 111 -4.20 12.61 -19.59
C ARG A 111 -4.57 11.44 -18.68
N LEU A 112 -5.84 11.19 -18.45
CA LEU A 112 -6.31 10.01 -17.72
C LEU A 112 -5.86 8.69 -18.36
N LEU A 113 -5.81 8.65 -19.70
CA LEU A 113 -5.47 7.43 -20.45
C LEU A 113 -3.98 7.32 -20.74
N THR A 114 -3.29 8.46 -20.86
CA THR A 114 -1.87 8.50 -21.25
C THR A 114 -0.94 8.59 -20.05
N ASN A 115 -1.35 9.26 -18.97
CA ASN A 115 -0.54 9.48 -17.78
C ASN A 115 -1.43 9.79 -16.55
N PRO A 116 -2.08 8.76 -15.97
CA PRO A 116 -3.02 8.94 -14.86
C PRO A 116 -2.40 9.50 -13.57
N ASP A 117 -1.08 9.32 -13.38
CA ASP A 117 -0.37 9.74 -12.15
C ASP A 117 -0.37 11.26 -11.91
N PHE A 118 -0.63 12.06 -12.95
CA PHE A 118 -0.66 13.53 -12.86
C PHE A 118 -2.08 14.11 -12.91
N VAL A 119 -3.11 13.27 -12.86
CA VAL A 119 -4.48 13.75 -12.82
C VAL A 119 -4.90 13.98 -11.38
N GLN A 120 -5.43 15.17 -11.12
CA GLN A 120 -5.74 15.57 -9.76
C GLN A 120 -6.95 14.82 -9.21
N SER A 121 -6.87 14.46 -7.94
CA SER A 121 -7.91 13.72 -7.22
C SER A 121 -8.16 14.28 -5.84
N VAL A 122 -9.28 13.90 -5.23
CA VAL A 122 -9.58 14.20 -3.82
C VAL A 122 -8.52 13.62 -2.87
N TYR A 123 -7.76 12.61 -3.30
CA TYR A 123 -6.76 11.94 -2.49
C TYR A 123 -5.38 12.60 -2.53
N ASP A 124 -5.11 13.53 -3.44
CA ASP A 124 -3.76 14.08 -3.63
C ASP A 124 -3.19 14.77 -2.38
N PRO A 125 -3.97 15.57 -1.62
CA PRO A 125 -3.45 16.14 -0.37
C PRO A 125 -3.06 15.06 0.65
N ALA A 126 -3.87 14.01 0.78
CA ALA A 126 -3.60 12.90 1.69
C ALA A 126 -2.40 12.05 1.23
N LEU A 127 -2.24 11.85 -0.08
CA LEU A 127 -1.07 11.20 -0.66
C LEU A 127 0.20 12.03 -0.41
N GLN A 128 0.13 13.35 -0.58
CA GLN A 128 1.25 14.25 -0.28
C GLN A 128 1.62 14.20 1.21
N ASP A 129 0.65 14.13 2.11
CA ASP A 129 0.87 14.05 3.56
C ASP A 129 1.51 12.73 4.03
N THR A 130 1.13 11.62 3.38
CA THR A 130 1.60 10.26 3.71
C THR A 130 2.82 9.83 2.91
N SER A 131 3.21 10.62 1.90
CA SER A 131 4.31 10.28 1.00
C SER A 131 5.65 10.13 1.73
N THR A 132 6.38 9.07 1.38
CA THR A 132 7.74 8.78 1.89
C THR A 132 8.81 8.96 0.79
N LEU A 133 8.45 9.56 -0.34
CA LEU A 133 9.30 9.63 -1.54
C LEU A 133 10.35 10.72 -1.41
N PHE A 134 11.58 10.41 -1.87
CA PHE A 134 12.71 11.34 -1.84
C PHE A 134 12.35 12.71 -2.45
N GLY A 135 12.59 13.77 -1.68
CA GLY A 135 12.35 15.14 -2.15
C GLY A 135 10.89 15.59 -2.04
N GLN A 136 9.97 14.69 -1.72
CA GLN A 136 8.55 14.94 -1.50
C GLN A 136 8.11 14.24 -0.21
N ASN A 137 8.82 14.45 0.91
CA ASN A 137 8.40 13.84 2.17
C ASN A 137 7.12 14.53 2.66
N GLY A 138 6.12 13.73 2.99
CA GLY A 138 4.94 14.16 3.70
C GLY A 138 5.22 14.52 5.15
N VAL A 139 4.25 15.12 5.81
CA VAL A 139 4.37 15.56 7.21
C VAL A 139 4.61 14.36 8.13
N GLU A 140 3.93 13.24 7.87
CA GLU A 140 4.06 12.02 8.67
C GLU A 140 5.46 11.40 8.56
N ALA A 141 6.02 11.37 7.37
CA ALA A 141 7.40 10.90 7.16
C ALA A 141 8.43 11.77 7.89
N ALA A 142 8.23 13.10 7.88
CA ALA A 142 9.11 14.04 8.58
C ALA A 142 8.98 13.95 10.11
N LEU A 143 7.78 13.64 10.63
CA LEU A 143 7.55 13.45 12.06
C LEU A 143 8.11 12.11 12.54
N SER A 144 7.96 11.04 11.78
CA SER A 144 8.46 9.71 12.12
C SER A 144 9.98 9.66 12.26
N GLU A 145 10.69 10.61 11.65
CA GLU A 145 12.13 10.72 11.82
C GLU A 145 12.58 10.99 13.26
N PHE A 146 11.72 11.63 14.07
CA PHE A 146 11.94 11.87 15.50
C PHE A 146 11.47 10.72 16.40
N ASP A 147 10.92 9.66 15.81
CA ASP A 147 10.51 8.48 16.56
C ASP A 147 11.72 7.73 17.11
N ALA A 148 11.47 7.04 18.21
CA ALA A 148 12.46 6.19 18.83
C ALA A 148 12.65 4.92 18.00
N THR A 149 13.90 4.64 17.64
CA THR A 149 14.31 3.41 16.97
C THR A 149 14.72 2.39 18.01
N PHE A 150 14.08 1.22 18.00
CA PHE A 150 14.45 0.09 18.85
C PHE A 150 15.04 -1.01 17.98
N THR A 151 16.33 -1.30 18.17
CA THR A 151 17.07 -2.32 17.44
C THR A 151 17.47 -3.42 18.42
N THR A 152 17.08 -4.65 18.12
CA THR A 152 17.54 -5.83 18.85
C THR A 152 18.25 -6.78 17.90
N ASN A 153 19.36 -7.33 18.36
CA ASN A 153 20.14 -8.32 17.64
C ASN A 153 20.53 -9.43 18.60
N PHE A 154 20.35 -10.67 18.16
CA PHE A 154 20.75 -11.85 18.90
C PHE A 154 21.48 -12.81 17.96
N LEU A 155 22.76 -13.02 18.23
CA LEU A 155 23.62 -13.92 17.46
C LEU A 155 24.13 -15.02 18.37
N ILE A 156 23.85 -16.27 18.05
CA ILE A 156 24.49 -17.43 18.69
C ILE A 156 25.40 -18.09 17.66
N GLY A 157 26.63 -18.39 18.08
CA GLY A 157 27.58 -19.17 17.30
C GLY A 157 28.25 -20.22 18.17
N ARG A 158 28.54 -21.37 17.56
CA ARG A 158 29.44 -22.39 18.11
C ARG A 158 30.60 -22.55 17.16
N SER A 159 31.81 -22.53 17.69
CA SER A 159 33.03 -22.89 16.98
C SER A 159 33.65 -24.10 17.64
N GLU A 160 34.11 -25.01 16.79
CA GLU A 160 34.82 -26.22 17.20
C GLU A 160 36.09 -26.28 16.37
N SER A 161 37.23 -26.47 17.04
CA SER A 161 38.51 -26.72 16.36
C SER A 161 39.27 -27.80 17.11
N ILE A 162 39.96 -28.67 16.39
CA ILE A 162 40.79 -29.70 17.02
C ILE A 162 42.10 -29.03 17.48
N SER A 163 42.52 -29.29 18.72
CA SER A 163 43.79 -28.76 19.23
C SER A 163 44.96 -29.55 18.65
N GLU A 164 45.81 -28.90 17.85
CA GLU A 164 47.00 -29.53 17.24
C GLU A 164 48.19 -29.66 18.20
N THR A 165 48.14 -29.01 19.37
CA THR A 165 49.22 -29.03 20.35
C THR A 165 48.70 -29.46 21.72
N ASN A 166 49.57 -30.07 22.52
CA ASN A 166 49.28 -30.25 23.94
C ASN A 166 49.39 -28.87 24.60
N SER A 167 48.25 -28.23 24.82
CA SER A 167 48.20 -26.89 25.38
C SER A 167 48.28 -26.97 26.90
N PHE A 168 48.99 -26.02 27.52
CA PHE A 168 48.71 -25.67 28.91
C PHE A 168 47.19 -25.47 29.01
N ASN A 169 46.51 -26.17 29.93
CA ASN A 169 45.05 -26.14 30.24
C ASN A 169 44.28 -27.47 30.24
N ASN A 170 44.96 -28.61 30.41
CA ASN A 170 44.33 -29.95 30.45
C ASN A 170 43.57 -30.31 29.15
N ILE A 171 44.04 -29.84 27.99
CA ILE A 171 43.56 -30.24 26.67
C ILE A 171 44.71 -30.96 25.96
N GLN A 172 44.54 -32.24 25.65
CA GLN A 172 45.55 -33.03 24.94
C GLN A 172 45.53 -32.72 23.44
N ALA A 173 46.64 -33.00 22.76
CA ALA A 173 46.68 -32.95 21.31
C ALA A 173 45.69 -33.98 20.75
N GLY A 174 44.76 -33.54 19.91
CA GLY A 174 43.67 -34.36 19.39
C GLY A 174 42.30 -34.16 20.08
N ASP A 175 42.23 -33.43 21.19
CA ASP A 175 40.96 -33.05 21.82
C ASP A 175 40.26 -31.90 21.04
N THR A 176 38.92 -31.85 21.13
CA THR A 176 38.13 -30.76 20.54
C THR A 176 38.14 -29.53 21.46
N LEU A 177 38.53 -28.38 20.93
CA LEU A 177 38.31 -27.08 21.57
C LEU A 177 36.99 -26.53 21.08
N GLU A 178 36.04 -26.41 21.99
CA GLU A 178 34.71 -25.90 21.71
C GLU A 178 34.50 -24.56 22.40
N SER A 179 34.04 -23.58 21.63
CA SER A 179 33.59 -22.30 22.14
C SER A 179 32.17 -22.04 21.66
N THR A 180 31.29 -21.69 22.59
CA THR A 180 29.95 -21.19 22.28
C THR A 180 29.88 -19.73 22.70
N ALA A 181 29.45 -18.87 21.79
CA ALA A 181 29.26 -17.46 22.05
C ALA A 181 27.84 -17.04 21.70
N GLY A 182 27.21 -16.27 22.57
CA GLY A 182 25.90 -15.64 22.35
C GLY A 182 26.04 -14.14 22.53
N ASP A 183 25.66 -13.35 21.54
CA ASP A 183 25.77 -11.90 21.52
C ASP A 183 24.36 -11.29 21.41
N PHE A 184 23.88 -10.76 22.53
CA PHE A 184 22.61 -10.05 22.61
C PHE A 184 22.88 -8.55 22.72
N ARG A 185 22.35 -7.79 21.77
CA ARG A 185 22.39 -6.32 21.76
C ARG A 185 20.97 -5.79 21.61
N SER A 186 20.58 -4.90 22.51
CA SER A 186 19.33 -4.16 22.45
C SER A 186 19.65 -2.68 22.58
N SER A 187 19.28 -1.88 21.59
CA SER A 187 19.49 -0.44 21.57
C SER A 187 18.18 0.30 21.31
N LEU A 188 17.87 1.26 22.16
CA LEU A 188 16.80 2.23 21.95
C LEU A 188 17.45 3.60 21.70
N SER A 189 17.27 4.18 20.52
CA SER A 189 17.80 5.51 20.19
C SER A 189 16.69 6.47 19.77
N LYS A 190 16.68 7.68 20.32
CA LYS A 190 15.74 8.75 20.00
C LYS A 190 16.48 10.04 19.68
N ILE A 191 16.02 10.73 18.64
CA ILE A 191 16.48 12.08 18.28
C ILE A 191 15.43 13.08 18.75
N PHE A 192 15.87 14.17 19.35
CA PHE A 192 15.00 15.25 19.81
C PHE A 192 14.97 16.41 18.83
N ALA A 193 13.92 17.23 18.96
CA ALA A 193 13.75 18.42 18.13
C ALA A 193 14.87 19.44 18.27
N ASP A 194 15.64 19.46 19.37
CA ASP A 194 16.78 20.38 19.55
C ASP A 194 18.09 19.89 18.91
N GLY A 195 18.02 18.77 18.16
CA GLY A 195 19.16 18.11 17.53
C GLY A 195 19.94 17.18 18.45
N SER A 196 19.53 17.04 19.72
CA SER A 196 20.15 16.07 20.64
C SER A 196 19.70 14.64 20.34
N GLN A 197 20.53 13.66 20.69
CA GLN A 197 20.21 12.23 20.61
C GLN A 197 20.43 11.55 21.96
N ALA A 198 19.45 10.76 22.40
CA ALA A 198 19.60 9.83 23.50
C ALA A 198 19.67 8.40 22.95
N SER A 199 20.57 7.58 23.47
CA SER A 199 20.56 6.14 23.23
C SER A 199 20.74 5.37 24.52
N LEU A 200 19.86 4.40 24.73
CA LEU A 200 19.98 3.40 25.76
C LEU A 200 20.42 2.11 25.09
N GLN A 201 21.54 1.53 25.54
CA GLN A 201 22.11 0.33 24.97
C GLN A 201 22.25 -0.72 26.08
N HIS A 202 21.81 -1.93 25.78
CA HIS A 202 22.00 -3.09 26.62
C HIS A 202 22.71 -4.17 25.81
N ASN A 203 23.92 -4.52 26.25
CA ASN A 203 24.79 -5.48 25.59
C ASN A 203 25.16 -6.60 26.55
N VAL A 204 24.90 -7.84 26.13
CA VAL A 204 25.21 -9.05 26.87
C VAL A 204 25.91 -10.01 25.93
N LEU A 205 27.17 -10.31 26.23
CA LEU A 205 27.92 -11.36 25.57
C LEU A 205 28.03 -12.55 26.52
N TYR A 206 27.48 -13.67 26.11
CA TYR A 206 27.67 -14.98 26.71
C TYR A 206 28.84 -15.67 26.03
N GLN A 207 29.76 -16.22 26.82
CA GLN A 207 30.83 -17.09 26.30
C GLN A 207 30.95 -18.32 27.19
N ALA A 208 31.03 -19.48 26.54
CA ALA A 208 31.29 -20.76 27.17
C ALA A 208 32.43 -21.47 26.44
N PHE A 209 33.26 -22.16 27.22
CA PHE A 209 34.41 -22.91 26.73
C PHE A 209 34.38 -24.30 27.35
N ASN A 210 34.92 -25.29 26.65
CA ASN A 210 35.09 -26.64 27.20
C ASN A 210 36.46 -26.89 27.83
N ASN A 211 37.31 -25.86 27.94
CA ASN A 211 38.64 -25.98 28.55
C ASN A 211 38.56 -26.03 30.09
N GLY A 212 39.43 -26.81 30.72
CA GLY A 212 39.28 -27.25 32.11
C GLY A 212 39.09 -26.12 33.12
N SER A 213 37.99 -26.18 33.88
CA SER A 213 37.72 -25.33 35.04
C SER A 213 38.23 -25.98 36.32
N GLY A 214 39.05 -25.28 37.12
CA GLY A 214 39.51 -25.80 38.41
C GLY A 214 40.64 -25.01 39.05
N THR A 215 40.88 -25.23 40.35
CA THR A 215 41.93 -24.59 41.16
C THR A 215 43.28 -25.33 41.12
N GLY A 216 43.40 -26.39 40.32
CA GLY A 216 44.64 -27.16 40.15
C GLY A 216 45.62 -26.48 39.18
N ALA A 217 46.90 -26.90 39.24
CA ALA A 217 47.93 -26.47 38.29
C ALA A 217 47.51 -26.85 36.85
N GLY A 218 47.19 -25.84 36.03
CA GLY A 218 46.64 -26.02 34.68
C GLY A 218 45.16 -25.64 34.52
N GLY A 219 44.49 -25.08 35.53
CA GLY A 219 43.18 -24.45 35.34
C GLY A 219 43.32 -22.98 34.93
N THR A 220 42.98 -22.62 33.68
CA THR A 220 43.01 -21.20 33.25
C THR A 220 41.80 -20.38 33.61
N ARG A 221 40.69 -21.02 33.99
CA ARG A 221 39.42 -20.34 34.25
C ARG A 221 38.73 -20.96 35.46
N LEU A 222 38.14 -20.12 36.31
CA LEU A 222 37.36 -20.56 37.48
C LEU A 222 35.96 -21.07 37.09
N PHE A 223 35.39 -20.55 36.01
CA PHE A 223 34.04 -20.87 35.53
C PHE A 223 34.06 -21.24 34.05
N GLN A 224 33.27 -22.25 33.68
CA GLN A 224 33.14 -22.76 32.30
C GLN A 224 32.41 -21.78 31.36
N SER A 225 31.51 -20.98 31.91
CA SER A 225 30.77 -19.94 31.18
C SER A 225 30.69 -18.66 31.98
N TYR A 226 30.69 -17.51 31.30
CA TYR A 226 30.50 -16.21 31.93
C TYR A 226 29.77 -15.24 30.98
N PHE A 227 29.23 -14.18 31.59
CA PHE A 227 28.66 -13.05 30.87
C PHE A 227 29.62 -11.86 30.96
N THR A 228 29.79 -11.16 29.84
CA THR A 228 30.61 -9.95 29.73
C THR A 228 29.89 -8.90 28.89
N ASN A 229 30.23 -7.64 29.08
CA ASN A 229 29.97 -6.59 28.10
C ASN A 229 31.16 -6.49 27.11
N ASN A 230 30.94 -5.85 25.97
CA ASN A 230 32.02 -5.50 25.04
C ASN A 230 31.75 -4.08 24.53
N PRO A 231 32.59 -3.07 24.84
CA PRO A 231 32.54 -1.81 24.12
C PRO A 231 33.67 -1.67 23.07
N SER A 232 34.73 -2.48 23.11
CA SER A 232 35.85 -2.48 22.15
C SER A 232 36.92 -3.46 22.64
N ALA A 233 37.69 -4.07 21.73
CA ALA A 233 38.81 -4.99 22.01
C ALA A 233 39.92 -4.42 22.93
N THR A 234 39.83 -3.14 23.33
CA THR A 234 40.84 -2.42 24.13
C THR A 234 40.38 -2.05 25.55
N GLN A 235 39.13 -2.31 25.94
CA GLN A 235 38.64 -2.02 27.30
C GLN A 235 38.22 -3.30 28.01
N ASN A 236 38.67 -3.44 29.27
CA ASN A 236 38.40 -4.57 30.14
C ASN A 236 36.92 -5.00 30.08
N ALA A 237 36.71 -6.27 29.76
CA ALA A 237 35.47 -7.03 29.86
C ALA A 237 34.75 -6.73 31.19
N GLY A 238 33.79 -5.81 31.17
CA GLY A 238 32.96 -5.47 32.31
C GLY A 238 31.76 -6.40 32.42
N ILE A 239 30.99 -6.26 33.50
CA ILE A 239 29.71 -6.95 33.71
C ILE A 239 28.71 -6.48 32.63
N PRO A 240 27.78 -7.33 32.12
CA PRO A 240 26.68 -6.89 31.27
C PRO A 240 26.07 -5.60 31.80
N GLY A 241 26.09 -4.56 30.96
CA GLY A 241 25.81 -3.19 31.37
C GLY A 241 24.60 -2.62 30.67
N LEU A 242 23.98 -1.64 31.31
CA LEU A 242 23.07 -0.71 30.68
C LEU A 242 23.83 0.60 30.45
N GLN A 243 24.05 0.95 29.19
CA GLN A 243 24.71 2.19 28.80
C GLN A 243 23.67 3.21 28.39
N PHE A 244 23.77 4.41 28.94
CA PHE A 244 22.98 5.56 28.53
C PHE A 244 23.90 6.62 27.94
N ASP A 245 23.70 6.94 26.67
CA ASP A 245 24.40 8.04 26.00
C ASP A 245 23.42 9.16 25.71
N TYR A 246 23.81 10.39 26.03
CA TYR A 246 23.09 11.60 25.65
C TYR A 246 24.07 12.55 24.98
N ARG A 247 23.82 12.92 23.73
CA ARG A 247 24.66 13.85 22.96
C ARG A 247 23.85 15.06 22.56
N LYS A 248 24.34 16.25 22.91
CA LYS A 248 23.74 17.54 22.56
C LYS A 248 24.73 18.39 21.74
N PRO A 249 24.42 18.73 20.49
CA PRO A 249 25.23 19.71 19.75
C PRO A 249 25.05 21.10 20.37
N LEU A 250 26.17 21.80 20.63
CA LEU A 250 26.15 23.13 21.26
C LEU A 250 26.17 24.29 20.26
N TRP A 251 26.62 24.04 19.02
CA TRP A 251 26.82 25.07 17.99
C TRP A 251 26.00 24.74 16.74
N ALA A 252 26.64 24.34 15.64
CA ALA A 252 25.93 23.90 14.44
C ALA A 252 25.04 22.69 14.73
N GLY A 253 23.76 22.78 14.33
CA GLY A 253 22.76 21.75 14.60
C GLY A 253 22.16 21.80 16.01
N GLY A 254 22.54 22.76 16.85
CA GLY A 254 21.89 23.03 18.13
C GLY A 254 20.58 23.82 17.97
N GLY A 255 19.60 23.50 18.81
CA GLY A 255 18.30 24.19 18.86
C GLY A 255 17.30 23.63 17.84
N THR A 256 16.08 24.17 17.85
CA THR A 256 14.94 23.57 17.14
C THR A 256 14.72 24.09 15.72
N ARG A 257 15.34 25.22 15.36
CA ARG A 257 15.05 25.88 14.08
C ARG A 257 15.61 25.10 12.89
N PHE A 258 16.84 24.63 13.03
CA PHE A 258 17.53 23.95 11.94
C PHE A 258 16.89 22.58 11.66
N THR A 259 16.75 21.76 12.70
CA THR A 259 16.13 20.42 12.66
C THR A 259 14.69 20.47 12.17
N ARG A 260 13.92 21.51 12.52
CA ARG A 260 12.55 21.69 12.03
C ARG A 260 12.48 22.03 10.54
N ILE A 261 13.47 22.73 9.98
CA ILE A 261 13.48 23.14 8.57
C ILE A 261 14.14 22.07 7.70
N ALA A 262 15.30 21.55 8.10
CA ALA A 262 16.16 20.71 7.27
C ALA A 262 16.36 19.28 7.82
N GLY A 263 15.58 18.89 8.82
CA GLY A 263 15.68 17.59 9.48
C GLY A 263 16.90 17.46 10.41
N PRO A 264 16.92 16.43 11.27
CA PRO A 264 18.08 15.97 12.02
C PRO A 264 19.37 15.83 11.20
N ILE A 265 20.46 16.38 11.74
CA ILE A 265 21.80 16.29 11.14
C ILE A 265 22.40 14.88 11.22
N SER A 266 22.05 14.08 12.23
CA SER A 266 22.63 12.75 12.48
C SER A 266 22.17 11.67 11.51
N ARG A 267 21.11 11.92 10.73
CA ARG A 267 20.57 11.01 9.71
C ARG A 267 20.87 11.47 8.28
N ARG A 268 21.82 12.38 8.10
CA ARG A 268 22.31 12.74 6.76
C ARG A 268 23.03 11.52 6.16
N PRO A 269 22.54 10.95 5.05
CA PRO A 269 23.23 9.86 4.40
C PRO A 269 24.58 10.38 3.89
N ASN A 270 25.66 9.68 4.20
CA ASN A 270 26.89 9.81 3.41
C ASN A 270 26.52 9.47 1.96
N LEU A 271 27.13 10.18 0.99
CA LEU A 271 26.81 10.20 -0.45
C LEU A 271 26.76 8.84 -1.20
N GLN A 272 26.80 7.68 -0.54
CA GLN A 272 27.02 6.38 -1.16
C GLN A 272 25.89 5.35 -1.08
N ALA A 273 24.77 5.60 -0.38
CA ALA A 273 23.62 4.70 -0.48
C ALA A 273 22.31 5.43 -0.17
N THR A 274 21.52 5.69 -1.23
CA THR A 274 20.21 6.36 -1.23
C THR A 274 20.26 7.80 -0.75
N PRO A 275 20.25 8.81 -1.65
CA PRO A 275 20.08 10.18 -1.22
C PRO A 275 18.71 10.25 -0.54
N GLN A 276 18.70 10.53 0.76
CA GLN A 276 17.54 11.00 1.51
C GLN A 276 17.88 12.44 1.85
N VAL A 277 17.38 13.39 1.06
CA VAL A 277 17.42 14.80 1.43
C VAL A 277 16.41 14.89 2.55
N ASN A 278 16.95 14.94 3.75
CA ASN A 278 16.17 15.01 4.96
C ASN A 278 15.42 16.35 4.94
N GLN A 279 14.12 16.34 4.66
CA GLN A 279 13.29 17.54 4.71
C GLN A 279 12.72 17.65 6.11
N GLY A 280 12.86 18.83 6.72
CA GLY A 280 12.25 19.07 8.02
C GLY A 280 10.74 19.25 7.91
N VAL A 281 10.07 19.09 9.05
CA VAL A 281 8.61 19.19 9.22
C VAL A 281 8.01 20.48 8.64
N VAL A 282 8.73 21.61 8.66
CA VAL A 282 8.21 22.86 8.09
C VAL A 282 8.13 22.80 6.56
N ILE A 283 9.12 22.18 5.90
CA ILE A 283 9.12 22.08 4.44
C ILE A 283 8.01 21.12 3.99
N SER A 284 7.85 19.98 4.66
CA SER A 284 6.78 19.03 4.33
C SER A 284 5.39 19.63 4.55
N ARG A 285 5.21 20.44 5.61
CA ARG A 285 3.97 21.18 5.81
C ARG A 285 3.67 22.17 4.69
N ILE A 286 4.65 22.96 4.26
CA ILE A 286 4.50 23.89 3.14
C ILE A 286 4.10 23.14 1.85
N ARG A 287 4.66 21.95 1.60
CA ARG A 287 4.27 21.13 0.44
C ARG A 287 2.83 20.66 0.51
N THR A 288 2.35 20.33 1.70
CA THR A 288 0.96 19.94 1.93
C THR A 288 0.03 21.12 1.68
N ASP A 289 0.40 22.31 2.18
CA ASP A 289 -0.35 23.54 1.91
C ASP A 289 -0.39 23.85 0.40
N ILE A 290 0.71 23.61 -0.34
CA ILE A 290 0.75 23.72 -1.81
C ILE A 290 -0.22 22.71 -2.45
N ALA A 291 -0.20 21.45 -2.02
CA ALA A 291 -1.08 20.42 -2.57
C ALA A 291 -2.57 20.74 -2.33
N ILE A 292 -2.91 21.33 -1.17
CA ILE A 292 -4.27 21.82 -0.90
C ILE A 292 -4.63 22.98 -1.85
N ALA A 293 -3.73 23.95 -2.02
CA ALA A 293 -3.96 25.07 -2.93
C ALA A 293 -4.12 24.62 -4.39
N ASP A 294 -3.33 23.63 -4.83
CA ASP A 294 -3.42 23.03 -6.15
C ASP A 294 -4.77 22.30 -6.33
N PHE A 295 -5.26 21.59 -5.31
CA PHE A 295 -6.57 20.96 -5.29
C PHE A 295 -7.72 21.98 -5.33
N GLU A 296 -7.61 23.08 -4.58
CA GLU A 296 -8.58 24.18 -4.62
C GLU A 296 -8.64 24.81 -6.02
N SER A 297 -7.49 25.06 -6.65
CA SER A 297 -7.43 25.58 -8.02
C SER A 297 -8.05 24.61 -9.02
N ALA A 298 -7.81 23.30 -8.86
CA ALA A 298 -8.40 22.26 -9.68
C ALA A 298 -9.93 22.23 -9.57
N THR A 299 -10.44 22.35 -8.34
CA THR A 299 -11.88 22.38 -8.06
C THR A 299 -12.53 23.62 -8.67
N GLN A 300 -11.88 24.79 -8.60
CA GLN A 300 -12.36 26.00 -9.26
C GLN A 300 -12.43 25.85 -10.79
N ASN A 301 -11.42 25.24 -11.40
CA ASN A 301 -11.43 24.95 -12.83
C ASN A 301 -12.54 23.96 -13.21
N LEU A 302 -12.78 22.92 -12.40
CA LEU A 302 -13.88 21.98 -12.61
C LEU A 302 -15.24 22.68 -12.62
N VAL A 303 -15.49 23.58 -11.65
CA VAL A 303 -16.75 24.34 -11.61
C VAL A 303 -16.92 25.18 -12.87
N LYS A 304 -15.86 25.87 -13.31
CA LYS A 304 -15.87 26.64 -14.54
C LYS A 304 -16.16 25.75 -15.77
N ASP A 305 -15.51 24.60 -15.87
CA ASP A 305 -15.71 23.67 -16.97
C ASP A 305 -17.16 23.16 -17.03
N VAL A 306 -17.77 22.89 -15.88
CA VAL A 306 -19.18 22.50 -15.77
C VAL A 306 -20.10 23.63 -16.26
N GLU A 307 -19.81 24.88 -15.88
CA GLU A 307 -20.55 26.05 -16.37
C GLU A 307 -20.45 26.18 -17.90
N ASP A 308 -19.25 26.07 -18.46
CA ASP A 308 -19.01 26.17 -19.90
C ASP A 308 -19.77 25.08 -20.67
N VAL A 309 -19.70 23.82 -20.22
CA VAL A 309 -20.41 22.68 -20.83
C VAL A 309 -21.93 22.84 -20.70
N TYR A 310 -22.42 23.36 -19.57
CA TYR A 310 -23.84 23.64 -19.38
C TYR A 310 -24.34 24.66 -20.42
N TRP A 311 -23.60 25.75 -20.63
CA TRP A 311 -23.98 26.75 -21.63
C TRP A 311 -23.85 26.25 -23.06
N GLU A 312 -22.86 25.40 -23.35
CA GLU A 312 -22.74 24.74 -24.65
C GLU A 312 -23.95 23.82 -24.92
N LEU A 313 -24.35 23.03 -23.94
CA LEU A 313 -25.54 22.17 -24.03
C LEU A 313 -26.81 23.01 -24.25
N TYR A 314 -26.97 24.11 -23.51
CA TYR A 314 -28.09 25.03 -23.68
C TYR A 314 -28.14 25.60 -25.11
N LEU A 315 -26.98 25.98 -25.64
CA LEU A 315 -26.86 26.52 -26.98
C LEU A 315 -27.13 25.45 -28.05
N ALA A 316 -26.71 24.20 -27.83
CA ALA A 316 -27.01 23.07 -28.70
C ALA A 316 -28.53 22.82 -28.80
N TYR A 317 -29.26 22.89 -27.68
CA TYR A 317 -30.72 22.80 -27.69
C TYR A 317 -31.37 23.94 -28.50
N ARG A 318 -30.89 25.18 -28.34
CA ARG A 318 -31.38 26.32 -29.13
C ARG A 318 -31.10 26.17 -30.63
N ARG A 319 -29.93 25.65 -31.01
CA ARG A 319 -29.61 25.33 -32.40
C ARG A 319 -30.53 24.25 -32.96
N TYR A 320 -30.77 23.18 -32.20
CA TYR A 320 -31.68 22.10 -32.60
C TYR A 320 -33.10 22.61 -32.88
N ASP A 321 -33.63 23.50 -32.04
CA ASP A 321 -34.96 24.10 -32.23
C ASP A 321 -35.04 24.99 -33.49
N ALA A 322 -33.98 25.76 -33.76
CA ALA A 322 -33.86 26.55 -34.98
C ALA A 322 -33.83 25.68 -36.25
N GLU A 323 -33.05 24.60 -36.23
CA GLU A 323 -32.97 23.62 -37.33
C GLU A 323 -34.30 22.90 -37.55
N LEU A 324 -35.01 22.54 -36.47
CA LEU A 324 -36.33 21.92 -36.56
C LEU A 324 -37.33 22.88 -37.23
N THR A 325 -37.30 24.16 -36.86
CA THR A 325 -38.15 25.19 -37.46
C THR A 325 -37.81 25.41 -38.94
N ALA A 326 -36.52 25.46 -39.30
CA ALA A 326 -36.05 25.57 -40.68
C ALA A 326 -36.43 24.34 -41.54
N ARG A 327 -36.33 23.14 -40.96
CA ARG A 327 -36.81 21.90 -41.59
C ARG A 327 -38.31 21.92 -41.83
N ASN A 328 -39.10 22.36 -40.86
CA ASN A 328 -40.56 22.43 -40.99
C ASN A 328 -40.99 23.48 -42.03
N SER A 329 -40.32 24.62 -42.09
CA SER A 329 -40.60 25.67 -43.09
C SER A 329 -40.25 25.22 -44.50
N SER A 330 -39.08 24.59 -44.70
CA SER A 330 -38.67 24.04 -46.01
C SER A 330 -39.60 22.92 -46.49
N LEU A 331 -40.02 22.01 -45.59
CA LEU A 331 -41.01 20.99 -45.87
C LEU A 331 -42.36 21.59 -46.31
N HIS A 332 -42.81 22.65 -45.63
CA HIS A 332 -44.05 23.34 -45.97
C HIS A 332 -43.97 24.02 -47.35
N THR A 333 -42.84 24.67 -47.67
CA THR A 333 -42.60 25.26 -49.00
C THR A 333 -42.58 24.19 -50.08
N TRP A 334 -41.90 23.06 -49.87
CA TRP A 334 -41.88 21.94 -50.82
C TRP A 334 -43.28 21.39 -51.09
N ARG A 335 -44.10 21.22 -50.04
CA ARG A 335 -45.49 20.78 -50.18
C ARG A 335 -46.34 21.75 -51.00
N LYS A 336 -46.12 23.06 -50.86
CA LYS A 336 -46.84 24.08 -51.62
C LYS A 336 -46.43 24.13 -53.09
N VAL A 337 -45.15 23.97 -53.40
CA VAL A 337 -44.65 23.99 -54.80
C VAL A 337 -45.05 22.73 -55.57
N LYS A 338 -45.20 21.59 -54.88
CA LYS A 338 -45.61 20.32 -55.49
C LYS A 338 -47.12 20.26 -55.84
N ALA A 339 -47.95 21.07 -55.18
CA ALA A 339 -49.41 21.09 -55.34
C ALA A 339 -49.84 21.98 -56.52
#